data_AF-K1P6U2-F1
#
_entry.id   AF-K1P6U2-F1
#
_cell.length_a   1.000
_cell.length_b   1.000
_cell.length_c   1.000
_cell.angle_alpha   90.00
_cell.angle_beta   90.00
_cell.angle_gamma   90.00
#
_symmetry.space_group_name_H-M   'P 1'
#
loop_
_entity.id
_entity.type
_entity.pdbx_description
1 polymer ?
#
loop_
_entity_poly.entity_id
_entity_poly.type
_entity_poly.pdbx_seq_one_letter_code
_entity_poly.pdbx_strand_id
1 'polypeptide(L)'
;MPAFIPKGQKQLSTEEANNSRLVTKVRWVVESVNGRVKTWKYLGKTLPNSQIPYIGDYVRIVCSLCNKYRPPITSGTFDADIAVASKMTMLAKKTNELQQFVLENGLDKRSMKWTSIDADSNIVKDFPRLAEEDIRELTIGVYQLKTAKSYAAEHLTDDGMFEILVSNDVPNIVCAKIQSRHTSAKKYSLWIKYCETIMSWYCTCKNGARVVGMCGHISCIIWYLAFARHLSNAGDESLGIRDWTEDVDDAARAIDSSEDEDALDNQGQEE
;
A
#
# COMPACT_ATOMS: atom_id res chain seq x y z
N MET A 1 -13.07 -1.68 12.93
CA MET A 1 -12.28 -2.65 12.14
C MET A 1 -12.49 -2.39 10.65
N PRO A 2 -11.53 -2.76 9.76
CA PRO A 2 -11.78 -2.79 8.32
C PRO A 2 -12.92 -3.73 7.96
N ALA A 3 -13.68 -3.40 6.92
CA ALA A 3 -14.82 -4.19 6.48
C ALA A 3 -14.39 -5.51 5.80
N PHE A 4 -15.20 -6.54 6.01
CA PHE A 4 -15.11 -7.80 5.30
C PHE A 4 -16.03 -7.73 4.08
N ILE A 5 -15.62 -8.40 2.99
CA ILE A 5 -16.49 -8.46 1.80
C ILE A 5 -17.66 -9.39 2.13
N PRO A 6 -18.92 -8.95 1.94
CA PRO A 6 -20.08 -9.81 2.09
C PRO A 6 -20.04 -11.01 1.13
N LYS A 7 -20.65 -12.13 1.54
CA LYS A 7 -20.73 -13.33 0.70
C LYS A 7 -21.43 -13.00 -0.63
N GLY A 8 -20.83 -13.42 -1.74
CA GLY A 8 -21.35 -13.17 -3.10
C GLY A 8 -20.90 -11.85 -3.73
N GLN A 9 -20.25 -10.95 -2.98
CA GLN A 9 -19.67 -9.73 -3.52
C GLN A 9 -18.18 -9.91 -3.82
N LYS A 10 -17.66 -9.16 -4.81
CA LYS A 10 -16.24 -9.16 -5.19
C LYS A 10 -15.46 -7.96 -4.65
N GLN A 11 -16.17 -6.91 -4.22
CA GLN A 11 -15.64 -5.62 -3.85
C GLN A 11 -16.51 -4.99 -2.75
N LEU A 12 -15.89 -4.19 -1.88
CA LEU A 12 -16.59 -3.37 -0.88
C LEU A 12 -17.31 -2.19 -1.55
N SER A 13 -18.42 -1.74 -0.97
CA SER A 13 -19.02 -0.46 -1.36
C SER A 13 -18.03 0.70 -1.15
N THR A 14 -18.28 1.84 -1.81
CA THR A 14 -17.43 3.04 -1.64
C THR A 14 -17.37 3.46 -0.17
N GLU A 15 -18.50 3.44 0.54
CA GLU A 15 -18.59 3.79 1.95
C GLU A 15 -17.77 2.84 2.83
N GLU A 16 -17.96 1.52 2.69
CA GLU A 16 -17.21 0.52 3.46
C GLU A 16 -15.70 0.59 3.19
N ALA A 17 -15.32 0.81 1.92
CA ALA A 17 -13.92 0.93 1.53
C ALA A 17 -13.28 2.22 2.08
N ASN A 18 -14.02 3.34 2.09
CA ASN A 18 -13.61 4.60 2.71
C ASN A 18 -13.46 4.44 4.23
N ASN A 19 -14.45 3.88 4.92
CA ASN A 19 -14.42 3.62 6.36
C ASN A 19 -13.25 2.70 6.74
N SER A 20 -13.00 1.66 5.95
CA SER A 20 -11.83 0.79 6.11
C SER A 20 -10.52 1.56 5.95
N ARG A 21 -10.45 2.54 5.04
CA ARG A 21 -9.26 3.38 4.86
C ARG A 21 -9.01 4.29 6.06
N LEU A 22 -10.06 4.88 6.64
CA LEU A 22 -9.95 5.70 7.86
C LEU A 22 -9.36 4.87 9.01
N VAL A 23 -9.89 3.67 9.24
CA VAL A 23 -9.37 2.75 10.27
C VAL A 23 -7.91 2.38 10.00
N THR A 24 -7.56 2.03 8.76
CA THR A 24 -6.18 1.66 8.42
C THR A 24 -5.18 2.81 8.50
N LYS A 25 -5.62 4.07 8.34
CA LYS A 25 -4.76 5.24 8.56
C LYS A 25 -4.32 5.35 10.02
N VAL A 26 -5.24 5.17 10.96
CA VAL A 26 -4.95 5.22 12.40
C VAL A 26 -4.19 3.97 12.85
N ARG A 27 -4.55 2.80 12.31
CA ARG A 27 -3.92 1.52 12.63
C ARG A 27 -2.39 1.58 12.49
N TRP A 28 -1.87 2.23 11.45
CA TRP A 28 -0.43 2.36 11.26
C TRP A 28 0.29 3.04 12.44
N VAL A 29 -0.32 4.08 13.02
CA VAL A 29 0.24 4.77 14.20
C VAL A 29 0.23 3.83 15.41
N VAL A 30 -0.88 3.12 15.63
CA VAL A 30 -1.02 2.15 16.73
C VAL A 30 -0.02 1.00 16.59
N GLU A 31 0.14 0.46 15.38
CA GLU A 31 1.10 -0.61 15.10
C GLU A 31 2.54 -0.15 15.29
N SER A 32 2.85 1.10 14.95
CA SER A 32 4.18 1.70 15.18
C SER A 32 4.49 1.85 16.68
N VAL A 33 3.49 2.28 17.49
CA VAL A 33 3.61 2.32 18.95
C VAL A 33 3.82 0.91 19.50
N ASN A 34 2.99 -0.05 19.08
CA ASN A 34 3.09 -1.43 19.52
C ASN A 34 4.43 -2.07 19.13
N GLY A 35 4.94 -1.78 17.93
CA GLY A 35 6.27 -2.22 17.49
C GLY A 35 7.36 -1.73 18.43
N ARG A 36 7.29 -0.47 18.87
CA ARG A 36 8.22 0.11 19.85
C ARG A 36 8.13 -0.56 21.22
N VAL A 37 6.93 -0.88 21.69
CA VAL A 37 6.75 -1.61 22.97
C VAL A 37 7.33 -3.03 22.88
N LYS A 38 7.16 -3.69 21.73
CA LYS A 38 7.66 -5.05 21.49
C LYS A 38 9.18 -5.15 21.35
N THR A 39 9.92 -4.04 21.21
CA THR A 39 11.39 -4.10 21.26
C THR A 39 11.93 -4.45 22.65
N TRP A 40 11.09 -4.40 23.69
CA TRP A 40 11.48 -4.79 25.04
C TRP A 40 11.35 -6.30 25.18
N LYS A 41 12.47 -6.99 25.44
CA LYS A 41 12.58 -8.46 25.46
C LYS A 41 11.41 -9.15 26.17
N TYR A 42 11.00 -8.63 27.33
CA TYR A 42 9.88 -9.18 28.09
C TYR A 42 8.53 -9.10 27.33
N LEU A 43 8.21 -7.97 26.72
CA LEU A 43 6.94 -7.74 26.02
C LEU A 43 6.94 -8.24 24.56
N GLY A 44 8.12 -8.60 24.04
CA GLY A 44 8.29 -9.19 22.71
C GLY A 44 8.10 -10.71 22.67
N LYS A 45 8.03 -11.39 23.83
CA LYS A 45 7.92 -12.85 23.94
C LYS A 45 6.54 -13.30 24.44
N THR A 46 6.25 -14.59 24.28
CA THR A 46 5.08 -15.23 24.91
C THR A 46 5.29 -15.30 26.42
N LEU A 47 4.33 -14.79 27.18
CA LEU A 47 4.40 -14.73 28.64
C LEU A 47 3.53 -15.82 29.29
N PRO A 48 3.95 -16.40 30.44
CA PRO A 48 3.14 -17.37 31.16
C PRO A 48 1.90 -16.71 31.78
N ASN A 49 0.81 -17.47 31.90
CA ASN A 49 -0.48 -16.98 32.40
C ASN A 49 -0.40 -16.39 33.82
N SER A 50 0.59 -16.81 34.63
CA SER A 50 0.85 -16.24 35.96
C SER A 50 1.21 -14.75 35.93
N GLN A 51 1.63 -14.23 34.78
CA GLN A 51 2.02 -12.82 34.61
C GLN A 51 0.85 -11.92 34.18
N ILE A 52 -0.32 -12.49 33.83
CA ILE A 52 -1.50 -11.73 33.40
C ILE A 52 -1.89 -10.63 34.41
N PRO A 53 -1.86 -10.84 35.75
CA PRO A 53 -2.19 -9.78 36.70
C PRO A 53 -1.25 -8.56 36.64
N TYR A 54 0.00 -8.74 36.20
CA TYR A 54 1.05 -7.72 36.25
C TYR A 54 1.33 -7.06 34.89
N ILE A 55 0.86 -7.65 33.79
CA ILE A 55 1.17 -7.19 32.42
C ILE A 55 0.80 -5.73 32.18
N GLY A 56 -0.31 -5.28 32.78
CA GLY A 56 -0.76 -3.90 32.68
C GLY A 56 0.25 -2.92 33.26
N ASP A 57 0.85 -3.24 34.40
CA ASP A 57 1.85 -2.39 35.05
C ASP A 57 3.16 -2.37 34.26
N TYR A 58 3.62 -3.52 33.76
CA TYR A 58 4.80 -3.58 32.90
C TYR A 58 4.64 -2.74 31.63
N VAL A 59 3.48 -2.83 30.96
CA VAL A 59 3.19 -2.00 29.78
C VAL A 59 3.18 -0.52 30.14
N ARG A 60 2.57 -0.11 31.26
CA ARG A 60 2.57 1.30 31.70
C ARG A 60 3.99 1.81 31.97
N ILE A 61 4.83 1.02 32.63
CA ILE A 61 6.24 1.38 32.91
C ILE A 61 6.99 1.54 31.59
N VAL A 62 6.94 0.54 30.70
CA VAL A 62 7.63 0.59 29.40
C VAL A 62 7.15 1.75 28.55
N CYS A 63 5.84 2.00 28.48
CA CYS A 63 5.29 3.14 27.75
C CYS A 63 5.74 4.48 28.36
N SER A 64 5.82 4.59 29.69
CA SER A 64 6.32 5.80 30.35
C SER A 64 7.79 6.07 30.02
N LEU A 65 8.63 5.03 30.02
CA LEU A 65 10.03 5.11 29.60
C LEU A 65 10.13 5.50 28.11
N CYS A 66 9.31 4.90 27.24
CA CYS A 66 9.27 5.26 25.84
C CYS A 66 8.88 6.73 25.64
N ASN A 67 7.87 7.22 26.35
CA ASN A 67 7.42 8.61 26.24
C ASN A 67 8.46 9.62 26.77
N LYS A 68 9.24 9.23 27.80
CA LYS A 68 10.27 10.10 28.38
C LYS A 68 11.54 10.17 27.54
N TYR A 69 11.98 9.04 26.98
CA TYR A 69 13.33 8.90 26.42
C TYR A 69 13.38 8.64 24.91
N ARG A 70 12.28 8.23 24.27
CA ARG A 70 12.27 8.03 22.82
C ARG A 70 11.69 9.24 22.10
N PRO A 71 12.19 9.57 20.90
CA PRO A 71 11.59 10.61 20.07
C PRO A 71 10.16 10.24 19.67
N PRO A 72 9.29 11.23 19.37
CA PRO A 72 7.96 11.01 18.84
C PRO A 72 7.94 10.05 17.64
N ILE A 73 6.87 9.27 17.50
CA ILE A 73 6.72 8.32 16.39
C ILE A 73 6.41 9.05 15.07
N THR A 74 5.71 10.17 15.16
CA THR A 74 5.36 11.01 14.03
C THR A 74 6.27 12.22 13.97
N SER A 75 6.75 12.53 12.77
CA SER A 75 7.47 13.78 12.46
C SER A 75 6.55 14.88 11.92
N GLY A 76 5.24 14.61 11.85
CA GLY A 76 4.23 15.54 11.38
C GLY A 76 3.91 16.64 12.40
N THR A 77 3.30 17.72 11.93
CA THR A 77 2.78 18.79 12.78
C THR A 77 1.30 18.56 13.05
N PHE A 78 0.82 19.09 14.19
CA PHE A 78 -0.60 19.01 14.56
C PHE A 78 -1.53 19.54 13.47
N ASP A 79 -1.18 20.69 12.88
CA ASP A 79 -1.99 21.32 11.82
C ASP A 79 -2.01 20.48 10.53
N ALA A 80 -0.88 19.89 10.14
CA ALA A 80 -0.81 19.01 8.97
C ALA A 80 -1.63 17.73 9.19
N ASP A 81 -1.57 17.14 10.39
CA ASP A 81 -2.35 15.96 10.75
C ASP A 81 -3.87 16.26 10.74
N ILE A 82 -4.28 17.43 11.26
CA ILE A 82 -5.67 17.90 11.17
C ILE A 82 -6.08 18.11 9.72
N ALA A 83 -5.26 18.74 8.88
CA ALA A 83 -5.58 18.96 7.48
C ALA A 83 -5.81 17.64 6.74
N VAL A 84 -4.95 16.64 6.96
CA VAL A 84 -5.11 15.29 6.40
C VAL A 84 -6.37 14.61 6.92
N ALA A 85 -6.64 14.67 8.24
CA ALA A 85 -7.82 14.06 8.83
C ALA A 85 -9.13 14.68 8.29
N SER A 86 -9.17 16.01 8.18
CA SER A 86 -10.26 16.77 7.59
C SER A 86 -10.48 16.40 6.13
N LYS A 87 -9.41 16.36 5.31
CA LYS A 87 -9.47 15.91 3.91
C LYS A 87 -10.04 14.50 3.79
N MET A 88 -9.53 13.55 4.58
CA MET A 88 -10.02 12.17 4.59
C MET A 88 -11.49 12.06 4.99
N THR A 89 -11.92 12.82 5.99
CA THR A 89 -13.30 12.81 6.49
C THR A 89 -14.27 13.41 5.47
N MET A 90 -13.87 14.48 4.77
CA MET A 90 -14.65 15.04 3.67
C MET A 90 -14.77 14.07 2.49
N LEU A 91 -13.66 13.44 2.09
CA LEU A 91 -13.65 12.46 1.00
C LEU A 91 -14.48 11.22 1.36
N ALA A 92 -14.46 10.77 2.62
CA ALA A 92 -15.19 9.57 3.04
C ALA A 92 -16.70 9.66 2.81
N LYS A 93 -17.26 10.88 2.80
CA LYS A 93 -18.67 11.16 2.54
C LYS A 93 -19.04 11.16 1.05
N LYS A 94 -18.05 11.15 0.15
CA LYS A 94 -18.29 11.17 -1.30
C LYS A 94 -18.50 9.76 -1.84
N THR A 95 -19.35 9.67 -2.85
CA THR A 95 -19.48 8.49 -3.72
C THR A 95 -18.38 8.49 -4.78
N ASN A 96 -18.18 7.36 -5.44
CA ASN A 96 -17.24 7.24 -6.55
C ASN A 96 -17.98 7.45 -7.88
N GLU A 97 -18.03 8.70 -8.34
CA GLU A 97 -18.69 9.08 -9.59
C GLU A 97 -18.10 8.36 -10.81
N LEU A 98 -16.79 8.09 -10.82
CA LEU A 98 -16.16 7.35 -11.91
C LEU A 98 -16.57 5.88 -11.91
N GLN A 99 -16.71 5.26 -10.74
CA GLN A 99 -17.28 3.91 -10.63
C GLN A 99 -18.69 3.88 -11.22
N GLN A 100 -19.53 4.84 -10.84
CA GLN A 100 -20.90 4.93 -11.35
C GLN A 100 -20.90 5.07 -12.88
N PHE A 101 -20.11 6.00 -13.42
CA PHE A 101 -19.97 6.21 -14.86
C PHE A 101 -19.50 4.94 -15.59
N VAL A 102 -18.49 4.24 -15.06
CA VAL A 102 -17.96 3.00 -15.64
C VAL A 102 -19.04 1.92 -15.72
N LEU A 103 -19.83 1.75 -14.68
CA LEU A 103 -20.87 0.72 -14.61
C LEU A 103 -22.09 1.07 -15.49
N GLU A 104 -22.53 2.32 -15.48
CA GLU A 104 -23.68 2.80 -16.27
C GLU A 104 -23.41 2.73 -17.78
N ASN A 105 -22.18 3.02 -18.20
CA ASN A 105 -21.76 2.95 -19.60
C ASN A 105 -21.20 1.57 -19.99
N GLY A 106 -21.25 0.60 -19.08
CA GLY A 106 -20.80 -0.78 -19.31
C GLY A 106 -19.32 -0.90 -19.70
N LEU A 107 -18.48 0.04 -19.29
CA LEU A 107 -17.05 0.06 -19.63
C LEU A 107 -16.29 -1.11 -19.00
N ASP A 108 -16.83 -1.70 -17.93
CA ASP A 108 -16.31 -2.92 -17.30
C ASP A 108 -16.59 -4.20 -18.10
N LYS A 109 -17.62 -4.19 -18.95
CA LYS A 109 -18.08 -5.34 -19.75
C LYS A 109 -17.71 -5.22 -21.23
N ARG A 110 -17.52 -4.01 -21.72
CA ARG A 110 -17.25 -3.73 -23.13
C ARG A 110 -15.92 -4.36 -23.57
N SER A 111 -15.93 -4.99 -24.73
CA SER A 111 -14.69 -5.33 -25.44
C SER A 111 -14.13 -4.04 -26.03
N MET A 112 -13.17 -3.43 -25.34
CA MET A 112 -12.44 -2.26 -25.84
C MET A 112 -11.36 -2.70 -26.84
N LYS A 113 -11.10 -1.87 -27.86
CA LYS A 113 -9.88 -2.00 -28.65
C LYS A 113 -8.74 -1.51 -27.79
N TRP A 114 -7.89 -2.45 -27.39
CA TRP A 114 -6.79 -2.18 -26.49
C TRP A 114 -5.53 -1.85 -27.28
N THR A 115 -4.82 -0.80 -26.88
CA THR A 115 -3.49 -0.51 -27.39
C THR A 115 -2.52 -0.47 -26.22
N SER A 116 -1.45 -1.27 -26.32
CA SER A 116 -0.37 -1.24 -25.34
C SER A 116 0.26 0.15 -25.31
N ILE A 117 0.60 0.64 -24.12
CA ILE A 117 1.26 1.93 -23.96
C ILE A 117 2.60 2.02 -24.69
N ASP A 118 3.31 0.90 -24.82
CA ASP A 118 4.62 0.84 -25.48
C ASP A 118 4.52 0.80 -27.00
N ALA A 119 3.30 0.63 -27.55
CA ALA A 119 3.09 0.52 -28.99
C ALA A 119 3.22 1.85 -29.74
N ASP A 120 2.95 2.99 -29.07
CA ASP A 120 3.12 4.33 -29.64
C ASP A 120 3.41 5.36 -28.55
N SER A 121 4.55 6.03 -28.67
CA SER A 121 5.01 7.12 -27.79
C SER A 121 4.04 8.30 -27.65
N ASN A 122 3.05 8.44 -28.53
CA ASN A 122 2.02 9.48 -28.45
C ASN A 122 0.77 9.04 -27.65
N ILE A 123 0.67 7.77 -27.24
CA ILE A 123 -0.44 7.28 -26.42
C ILE A 123 -0.33 7.85 -25.00
N VAL A 124 -1.40 8.51 -24.54
CA VAL A 124 -1.47 9.26 -23.27
C VAL A 124 -0.39 10.33 -23.09
N LYS A 125 -0.01 11.00 -24.17
CA LYS A 125 0.94 12.11 -24.15
C LYS A 125 0.43 13.31 -23.34
N ASP A 126 -0.89 13.42 -23.24
CA ASP A 126 -1.66 14.40 -22.48
C ASP A 126 -1.89 14.00 -21.01
N PHE A 127 -1.43 12.81 -20.57
CA PHE A 127 -1.48 12.47 -19.15
C PHE A 127 -0.64 13.46 -18.32
N PRO A 128 -1.15 13.94 -17.18
CA PRO A 128 -0.45 14.94 -16.38
C PRO A 128 0.86 14.40 -15.83
N ARG A 129 1.90 15.23 -15.87
CA ARG A 129 3.16 15.00 -15.16
C ARG A 129 3.01 15.52 -13.74
N LEU A 130 3.28 14.68 -12.76
CA LEU A 130 3.13 15.01 -11.34
C LEU A 130 4.45 14.82 -10.61
N ALA A 131 4.72 15.64 -9.59
CA ALA A 131 5.80 15.34 -8.67
C ALA A 131 5.42 14.14 -7.80
N GLU A 132 6.41 13.38 -7.31
CA GLU A 132 6.16 12.24 -6.41
C GLU A 132 5.42 12.67 -5.13
N GLU A 133 5.62 13.92 -4.70
CA GLU A 133 4.92 14.54 -3.58
C GLU A 133 3.41 14.71 -3.85
N ASP A 134 3.01 15.16 -5.04
CA ASP A 134 1.59 15.28 -5.41
C ASP A 134 0.90 13.90 -5.38
N ILE A 135 1.61 12.87 -5.83
CA ILE A 135 1.13 11.47 -5.79
C ILE A 135 1.03 10.98 -4.34
N ARG A 136 1.95 11.40 -3.47
CA ARG A 136 1.88 11.12 -2.02
C ARG A 136 0.64 11.74 -1.39
N GLU A 137 0.25 12.94 -1.81
CA GLU A 137 -0.98 13.59 -1.35
C GLU A 137 -2.25 12.89 -1.84
N LEU A 138 -2.25 12.41 -3.09
CA LEU A 138 -3.35 11.64 -3.65
C LEU A 138 -3.53 10.29 -2.94
N THR A 139 -2.43 9.61 -2.60
CA THR A 139 -2.45 8.32 -1.88
C THR A 139 -2.77 8.45 -0.38
N ILE A 140 -2.69 9.67 0.16
CA ILE A 140 -2.85 10.00 1.58
C ILE A 140 -1.83 9.22 2.45
N GLY A 141 -0.60 9.12 1.94
CA GLY A 141 0.56 8.59 2.66
C GLY A 141 1.44 7.66 1.84
N VAL A 142 2.65 7.45 2.37
CA VAL A 142 3.77 6.79 1.67
C VAL A 142 3.56 5.30 1.37
N TYR A 143 2.68 4.60 2.08
CA TYR A 143 2.56 3.15 1.95
C TYR A 143 2.18 2.73 0.52
N GLN A 144 1.12 3.32 -0.05
CA GLN A 144 0.68 2.95 -1.41
C GLN A 144 1.68 3.39 -2.48
N LEU A 145 2.46 4.43 -2.21
CA LEU A 145 3.55 4.89 -3.08
C LEU A 145 4.74 3.91 -3.05
N LYS A 146 5.14 3.42 -1.88
CA LYS A 146 6.14 2.35 -1.77
C LYS A 146 5.68 1.08 -2.48
N THR A 147 4.42 0.71 -2.28
CA THR A 147 3.81 -0.44 -2.97
C THR A 147 3.78 -0.23 -4.48
N ALA A 148 3.52 0.99 -4.97
CA ALA A 148 3.51 1.31 -6.40
C ALA A 148 4.86 0.99 -7.07
N LYS A 149 5.98 1.31 -6.42
CA LYS A 149 7.33 1.00 -6.94
C LYS A 149 7.55 -0.50 -7.07
N SER A 150 7.16 -1.27 -6.06
CA SER A 150 7.25 -2.75 -6.10
C SER A 150 6.34 -3.37 -7.16
N TYR A 151 5.11 -2.86 -7.34
CA TYR A 151 4.27 -3.29 -8.45
C TYR A 151 4.93 -2.99 -9.80
N ALA A 152 5.43 -1.76 -9.99
CA ALA A 152 6.11 -1.37 -11.22
C ALA A 152 7.35 -2.22 -11.51
N ALA A 153 8.11 -2.63 -10.49
CA ALA A 153 9.24 -3.53 -10.65
C ALA A 153 8.83 -4.94 -11.14
N GLU A 154 7.83 -5.54 -10.50
CA GLU A 154 7.23 -6.82 -10.94
C GLU A 154 6.61 -6.73 -12.35
N HIS A 155 6.35 -5.51 -12.84
CA HIS A 155 5.82 -5.24 -14.17
C HIS A 155 6.89 -5.07 -15.24
N LEU A 156 8.15 -4.84 -14.86
CA LEU A 156 9.28 -4.65 -15.77
C LEU A 156 10.05 -5.96 -16.05
N THR A 157 9.70 -7.05 -15.36
CA THR A 157 10.25 -8.38 -15.63
C THR A 157 9.53 -9.03 -16.83
N ASP A 158 10.27 -9.76 -17.67
CA ASP A 158 9.78 -10.31 -18.95
C ASP A 158 8.55 -11.24 -18.83
N ASP A 159 8.29 -11.78 -17.63
CA ASP A 159 7.14 -12.64 -17.30
C ASP A 159 5.91 -11.86 -16.74
N GLY A 160 6.03 -10.53 -16.61
CA GLY A 160 5.02 -9.67 -16.02
C GLY A 160 3.77 -9.53 -16.91
N MET A 161 2.59 -9.92 -16.42
CA MET A 161 1.32 -9.71 -17.12
C MET A 161 0.76 -8.28 -16.90
N PHE A 162 1.65 -7.29 -16.95
CA PHE A 162 1.30 -5.88 -16.86
C PHE A 162 0.90 -5.37 -18.23
N GLU A 163 -0.34 -4.93 -18.38
CA GLU A 163 -0.79 -4.38 -19.65
C GLU A 163 -1.50 -3.06 -19.37
N ILE A 164 -0.76 -1.96 -19.49
CA ILE A 164 -1.38 -0.64 -19.56
C ILE A 164 -1.98 -0.52 -20.94
N LEU A 165 -3.29 -0.72 -20.99
CA LEU A 165 -4.05 -0.70 -22.21
C LEU A 165 -4.92 0.54 -22.26
N VAL A 166 -4.53 1.46 -23.13
CA VAL A 166 -5.22 2.73 -23.26
C VAL A 166 -6.35 2.56 -24.27
N SER A 167 -7.50 3.14 -23.97
CA SER A 167 -8.59 3.28 -24.93
C SER A 167 -8.88 4.77 -25.11
N ASN A 168 -8.87 5.23 -26.35
CA ASN A 168 -9.30 6.58 -26.73
C ASN A 168 -10.82 6.68 -26.92
N ASP A 169 -11.57 5.60 -26.64
CA ASP A 169 -13.04 5.57 -26.77
C ASP A 169 -13.71 6.55 -25.80
N VAL A 170 -13.05 6.86 -24.68
CA VAL A 170 -13.54 7.78 -23.66
C VAL A 170 -12.49 8.86 -23.43
N PRO A 171 -12.73 10.12 -23.84
CA PRO A 171 -11.75 11.18 -23.70
C PRO A 171 -11.40 11.41 -22.23
N ASN A 172 -10.13 11.68 -21.96
CA ASN A 172 -9.60 11.97 -20.62
C ASN A 172 -9.74 10.84 -19.59
N ILE A 173 -9.89 9.58 -20.04
CA ILE A 173 -9.88 8.41 -19.16
C ILE A 173 -8.84 7.40 -19.64
N VAL A 174 -7.85 7.12 -18.79
CA VAL A 174 -6.95 5.97 -18.98
C VAL A 174 -7.62 4.74 -18.41
N CYS A 175 -7.61 3.66 -19.18
CA CYS A 175 -7.89 2.33 -18.66
C CYS A 175 -6.57 1.55 -18.50
N ALA A 176 -6.53 0.60 -17.58
CA ALA A 176 -5.41 -0.34 -17.50
C ALA A 176 -5.88 -1.69 -16.96
N LYS A 177 -5.10 -2.74 -17.25
CA LYS A 177 -5.26 -4.07 -16.65
C LYS A 177 -3.98 -4.47 -15.94
N ILE A 178 -4.15 -4.91 -14.70
CA ILE A 178 -3.04 -5.26 -13.84
C ILE A 178 -3.30 -6.61 -13.17
N GLN A 179 -2.29 -7.47 -13.15
CA GLN A 179 -2.37 -8.75 -12.46
C GLN A 179 -2.30 -8.57 -10.94
N SER A 180 -3.00 -9.45 -10.22
CA SER A 180 -2.93 -9.50 -8.76
C SER A 180 -1.61 -10.13 -8.31
N ARG A 181 -0.84 -9.43 -7.47
CA ARG A 181 0.38 -9.99 -6.87
C ARG A 181 0.17 -11.25 -6.02
N HIS A 182 -1.04 -11.43 -5.50
CA HIS A 182 -1.38 -12.58 -4.64
C HIS A 182 -1.82 -13.81 -5.42
N THR A 183 -2.09 -13.69 -6.72
CA THR A 183 -2.58 -14.80 -7.54
C THR A 183 -2.47 -14.47 -9.02
N SER A 184 -1.76 -15.33 -9.75
CA SER A 184 -1.55 -15.17 -11.19
C SER A 184 -2.85 -15.22 -12.01
N ALA A 185 -3.89 -15.91 -11.52
CA ALA A 185 -5.15 -16.08 -12.23
C ALA A 185 -6.02 -14.80 -12.26
N LYS A 186 -5.77 -13.84 -11.37
CA LYS A 186 -6.68 -12.69 -11.19
C LYS A 186 -6.09 -11.43 -11.80
N LYS A 187 -6.84 -10.80 -12.70
CA LYS A 187 -6.54 -9.47 -13.24
C LYS A 187 -7.60 -8.47 -12.75
N TYR A 188 -7.15 -7.25 -12.48
CA TYR A 188 -8.00 -6.12 -12.13
C TYR A 188 -8.00 -5.12 -13.29
N SER A 189 -9.18 -4.58 -13.57
CA SER A 189 -9.36 -3.45 -14.48
C SER A 189 -9.45 -2.18 -13.65
N LEU A 190 -8.93 -1.10 -14.20
CA LEU A 190 -8.98 0.19 -13.56
C LEU A 190 -9.16 1.32 -14.57
N TRP A 191 -9.65 2.44 -14.06
CA TRP A 191 -9.92 3.66 -14.80
C TRP A 191 -9.43 4.86 -14.01
N ILE A 192 -8.78 5.80 -14.70
CA ILE A 192 -8.28 7.04 -14.13
C ILE A 192 -8.75 8.17 -15.02
N LYS A 193 -9.57 9.07 -14.46
CA LYS A 193 -10.00 10.29 -15.12
C LYS A 193 -9.03 11.41 -14.79
N TYR A 194 -8.61 12.15 -15.81
CA TYR A 194 -7.64 13.23 -15.67
C TYR A 194 -8.04 14.47 -16.49
N CYS A 195 -7.31 15.55 -16.30
CA CYS A 195 -7.30 16.73 -17.15
C CYS A 195 -5.89 17.30 -16.99
N GLU A 196 -5.74 18.49 -16.42
CA GLU A 196 -4.43 19.03 -15.99
C GLU A 196 -3.83 18.27 -14.78
N THR A 197 -4.67 17.56 -14.03
CA THR A 197 -4.29 16.70 -12.90
C THR A 197 -5.20 15.46 -12.82
N ILE A 198 -4.96 14.59 -11.84
CA ILE A 198 -5.79 13.42 -11.58
C ILE A 198 -7.09 13.85 -10.89
N MET A 199 -8.22 13.55 -11.53
CA MET A 199 -9.55 13.97 -11.06
C MET A 199 -10.23 12.88 -10.21
N SER A 200 -10.18 11.63 -10.67
CA SER A 200 -10.84 10.50 -9.99
C SER A 200 -10.32 9.16 -10.49
N TRP A 201 -10.51 8.10 -9.71
CA TRP A 201 -10.07 6.75 -10.05
C TRP A 201 -11.06 5.69 -9.59
N TYR A 202 -11.04 4.55 -10.29
CA TYR A 202 -11.79 3.36 -9.92
C TYR A 202 -11.01 2.11 -10.32
N CYS A 203 -10.98 1.10 -9.45
CA CYS A 203 -10.37 -0.19 -9.72
C CYS A 203 -11.31 -1.31 -9.29
N THR A 204 -11.33 -2.44 -10.00
CA THR A 204 -12.18 -3.59 -9.65
C THR A 204 -11.66 -4.44 -8.47
N CYS A 205 -10.57 -4.02 -7.81
CA CYS A 205 -10.03 -4.74 -6.65
C CYS A 205 -10.90 -4.55 -5.40
N LYS A 206 -10.70 -5.38 -4.36
CA LYS A 206 -11.49 -5.37 -3.12
C LYS A 206 -11.80 -3.97 -2.56
N ASN A 207 -10.81 -3.08 -2.59
CA ASN A 207 -10.87 -1.73 -2.02
C ASN A 207 -10.95 -0.62 -3.08
N GLY A 208 -11.06 -0.98 -4.35
CA GLY A 208 -10.83 -0.07 -5.47
C GLY A 208 -11.96 0.93 -5.74
N ALA A 209 -13.08 0.81 -5.04
CA ALA A 209 -14.17 1.79 -5.05
C ALA A 209 -13.89 3.03 -4.18
N ARG A 210 -12.92 2.97 -3.25
CA ARG A 210 -12.67 4.09 -2.33
C ARG A 210 -12.22 5.36 -3.05
N VAL A 211 -12.61 6.49 -2.48
CA VAL A 211 -12.17 7.84 -2.87
C VAL A 211 -11.22 8.46 -1.84
N VAL A 212 -11.19 7.90 -0.62
CA VAL A 212 -10.17 8.24 0.38
C VAL A 212 -8.87 7.53 0.01
N GLY A 213 -7.96 8.26 -0.63
CA GLY A 213 -6.75 7.68 -1.20
C GLY A 213 -7.08 6.66 -2.29
N MET A 214 -6.13 5.77 -2.60
CA MET A 214 -6.24 4.85 -3.74
C MET A 214 -5.61 3.51 -3.44
N CYS A 215 -6.04 2.43 -4.12
CA CYS A 215 -5.42 1.11 -3.97
C CYS A 215 -4.04 1.06 -4.65
N GLY A 216 -3.25 0.04 -4.31
CA GLY A 216 -1.90 -0.15 -4.86
C GLY A 216 -1.86 -0.21 -6.39
N HIS A 217 -2.92 -0.73 -7.02
CA HIS A 217 -3.05 -0.78 -8.47
C HIS A 217 -3.17 0.61 -9.09
N ILE A 218 -4.04 1.46 -8.57
CA ILE A 218 -4.20 2.84 -9.06
C ILE A 218 -2.90 3.62 -8.81
N SER A 219 -2.31 3.50 -7.61
CA SER A 219 -1.07 4.21 -7.30
C SER A 219 0.08 3.77 -8.21
N CYS A 220 0.18 2.48 -8.54
CA CYS A 220 1.15 1.98 -9.51
C CYS A 220 1.01 2.66 -10.87
N ILE A 221 -0.21 2.68 -11.44
CA ILE A 221 -0.44 3.26 -12.76
C ILE A 221 -0.18 4.77 -12.76
N ILE A 222 -0.70 5.50 -11.75
CA ILE A 222 -0.45 6.94 -11.65
C ILE A 222 1.04 7.22 -11.47
N TRP A 223 1.73 6.49 -10.59
CA TRP A 223 3.17 6.69 -10.35
C TRP A 223 4.00 6.42 -11.61
N TYR A 224 3.71 5.35 -12.33
CA TYR A 224 4.41 5.03 -13.57
C TYR A 224 4.16 6.09 -14.65
N LEU A 225 2.89 6.42 -14.93
CA LEU A 225 2.50 7.33 -16.02
C LEU A 225 2.81 8.80 -15.73
N ALA A 226 2.61 9.27 -14.50
CA ALA A 226 2.78 10.69 -14.19
C ALA A 226 4.23 11.06 -13.81
N PHE A 227 5.02 10.09 -13.36
CA PHE A 227 6.34 10.35 -12.77
C PHE A 227 7.44 9.45 -13.36
N ALA A 228 7.37 8.14 -13.14
CA ALA A 228 8.49 7.23 -13.40
C ALA A 228 8.93 7.21 -14.88
N ARG A 229 7.99 7.16 -15.82
CA ARG A 229 8.28 7.14 -17.28
C ARG A 229 8.98 8.41 -17.80
N HIS A 230 9.05 9.46 -16.99
CA HIS A 230 9.66 10.74 -17.35
C HIS A 230 11.04 10.94 -16.71
N LEU A 231 11.49 10.01 -15.87
CA LEU A 231 12.84 10.02 -15.34
C LEU A 231 13.80 9.57 -16.45
N SER A 232 14.86 10.35 -16.67
CA SER A 232 15.76 10.28 -17.83
C SER A 232 16.56 8.98 -17.97
N ASN A 233 16.33 7.97 -17.14
CA ASN A 233 17.11 6.73 -17.09
C ASN A 233 16.28 5.45 -16.91
N ALA A 234 14.96 5.44 -17.12
CA ALA A 234 13.97 4.39 -16.76
C ALA A 234 14.23 2.90 -17.15
N GLY A 235 15.43 2.37 -16.96
CA GLY A 235 15.75 0.97 -16.73
C GLY A 235 15.81 0.68 -15.23
N ASP A 236 15.85 -0.62 -14.91
CA ASP A 236 15.63 -1.23 -13.59
C ASP A 236 16.40 -0.55 -12.43
N GLU A 237 17.70 -0.24 -12.65
CA GLU A 237 18.55 0.41 -11.63
C GLU A 237 18.20 1.89 -11.36
N SER A 238 17.64 2.60 -12.33
CA SER A 238 17.39 4.05 -12.25
C SER A 238 16.13 4.43 -11.47
N LEU A 239 15.21 3.49 -11.34
CA LEU A 239 13.92 3.70 -10.68
C LEU A 239 14.05 3.65 -9.15
N GLY A 240 15.27 3.42 -8.64
CA GLY A 240 15.53 3.28 -7.22
C GLY A 240 14.78 2.09 -6.62
N ILE A 241 14.52 1.07 -7.43
CA ILE A 241 13.91 -0.20 -7.02
C ILE A 241 14.97 -0.93 -6.20
N ARG A 242 15.10 -0.55 -4.92
CA ARG A 242 15.70 -1.44 -3.93
C ARG A 242 14.74 -2.59 -3.73
N ASP A 243 15.27 -3.82 -3.79
CA ASP A 243 14.55 -4.99 -3.35
C ASP A 243 14.34 -4.89 -1.83
N TRP A 244 13.21 -4.31 -1.43
CA TRP A 244 12.86 -4.25 -0.02
C TRP A 244 12.53 -5.63 0.54
N THR A 245 12.39 -6.69 -0.26
CA THR A 245 12.23 -8.04 0.30
C THR A 245 13.53 -8.56 0.92
N GLU A 246 14.68 -8.00 0.56
CA GLU A 246 15.96 -8.22 1.25
C GLU A 246 16.03 -7.44 2.59
N ASP A 247 15.37 -6.28 2.68
CA ASP A 247 15.33 -5.43 3.89
C ASP A 247 14.10 -5.66 4.79
N VAL A 248 13.11 -6.43 4.33
CA VAL A 248 11.96 -6.87 5.13
C VAL A 248 12.39 -8.16 5.80
N ASP A 249 13.07 -8.00 6.92
CA ASP A 249 13.19 -9.07 7.90
C ASP A 249 11.78 -9.49 8.30
N ASP A 250 11.44 -10.74 7.96
CA ASP A 250 10.30 -11.41 8.55
C ASP A 250 10.51 -11.38 10.06
N ALA A 251 9.57 -10.78 10.80
CA ALA A 251 9.65 -10.72 12.26
C ALA A 251 9.72 -12.11 12.92
N ALA A 252 9.48 -13.19 12.17
CA ALA A 252 9.65 -14.58 12.59
C ALA A 252 11.06 -15.16 12.32
N ARG A 253 11.92 -14.52 11.51
CA ARG A 253 13.23 -15.04 11.10
C ARG A 253 14.43 -14.60 11.94
N ALA A 254 14.22 -13.79 12.98
CA ALA A 254 15.26 -13.54 13.97
C ALA A 254 15.42 -14.76 14.91
N ILE A 255 16.01 -15.84 14.37
CA ILE A 255 16.63 -16.91 15.14
C ILE A 255 18.14 -16.71 15.03
N ASP A 256 18.63 -15.96 16.02
CA ASP A 256 19.88 -16.04 16.79
C ASP A 256 21.16 -16.65 16.18
N SER A 257 22.29 -15.97 16.40
CA SER A 257 23.62 -16.59 16.38
C SER A 257 24.61 -15.88 17.31
N SER A 258 24.23 -15.57 18.56
CA SER A 258 25.18 -15.09 19.57
C SER A 258 25.14 -15.77 20.93
N GLU A 259 24.63 -17.01 21.03
CA GLU A 259 24.77 -17.82 22.25
C GLU A 259 25.10 -19.27 21.89
N ASP A 260 26.31 -19.52 21.39
CA ASP A 260 26.99 -20.82 21.43
C ASP A 260 28.15 -20.75 22.44
N GLU A 261 27.81 -20.71 23.73
CA GLU A 261 28.71 -21.12 24.81
C GLU A 261 27.84 -21.88 25.82
N ASP A 262 27.80 -23.21 25.69
CA ASP A 262 27.78 -24.20 26.80
C ASP A 262 27.34 -25.58 26.28
N ALA A 263 28.30 -26.33 25.74
CA ALA A 263 28.20 -27.79 25.57
C ALA A 263 29.58 -28.45 25.70
N LEU A 264 30.23 -28.25 26.85
CA LEU A 264 31.29 -29.13 27.32
C LEU A 264 30.79 -29.79 28.62
N ASP A 265 30.26 -31.01 28.48
CA ASP A 265 30.51 -32.13 29.40
C ASP A 265 29.55 -33.29 29.08
N ASN A 266 30.00 -34.23 28.24
CA ASN A 266 29.89 -35.66 28.53
C ASN A 266 30.69 -36.50 27.53
N GLN A 267 31.95 -36.76 27.83
CA GLN A 267 32.60 -38.01 27.44
C GLN A 267 33.28 -38.57 28.69
N GLY A 268 32.69 -39.63 29.23
CA GLY A 268 33.28 -40.43 30.29
C GLY A 268 34.61 -41.02 29.83
N GLN A 269 35.59 -41.00 30.72
CA GLN A 269 36.80 -41.80 30.61
C GLN A 269 36.48 -43.27 30.91
N GLU A 270 36.98 -44.13 30.03
CA GLU A 270 37.26 -45.54 30.32
C GLU A 270 38.27 -45.61 31.47
N GLU A 271 37.87 -46.21 32.60
CA GLU A 271 38.43 -47.43 33.23
C GLU A 271 37.61 -47.83 34.46
#